data_AF-A0AAX2EPV6-F1
#
_entry.id   AF-A0AAX2EPV6-F1
#
_cell.length_a   1.000
_cell.length_b   1.000
_cell.length_c   1.000
_cell.angle_alpha   90.00
_cell.angle_beta   90.00
_cell.angle_gamma   90.00
#
_symmetry.space_group_name_H-M   'P 1'
#
loop_
_entity.id
_entity.type
_entity.pdbx_description
1 polymer ?
#
loop_
_entity_poly.entity_id
_entity_poly.type
_entity_poly.pdbx_seq_one_letter_code
_entity_poly.pdbx_strand_id
1 'polypeptide(L)'
;MAKGKIVPLTFRHQHDEKTGHEVIRLTPPHIICHRNYFYQKCFTRDGGKLLFGGAFEGHWNYYLLDLARHEATQLTEGAGDNTFGGFLSADDRSLWYVKNTRELRRVDLHTLEEHIVYQVDDDWVAYGTWVANSTCTKLVGIEIKKSDWQPLTDWQKFRDFYFTQPECRLIRIDLHSGERDTLLQEKRWLGHPIYRPFDDSTVAFCHEGPRDVIDARMWLINEDGSNLRKVRQHQPGESFTHEFWVPDGSALYYVAHQENDPRRYLFSADPQTLENRQLMAIPPCSHLMSNEDGSLVVGDGAPHHTGDIHLNDPFIWVFDINSGEQTAICQHNSSWKVLDGDRQVTHPHPSFTPDNQWVLYTSDAEGMPALYLARV
;
A
#
# COMPACT_ATOMS: atom_id res chain seq x y z
N MET A 1 -14.50 15.27 18.07
CA MET A 1 -14.12 14.72 19.39
C MET A 1 -12.62 14.55 19.40
N ALA A 2 -12.03 14.60 20.59
CA ALA A 2 -10.58 14.60 20.78
C ALA A 2 -10.00 13.17 20.74
N LYS A 3 -8.69 13.10 20.48
CA LYS A 3 -7.85 11.91 20.60
C LYS A 3 -8.18 11.08 21.85
N GLY A 4 -8.21 9.74 21.70
CA GLY A 4 -8.53 8.79 22.78
C GLY A 4 -10.01 8.46 22.94
N LYS A 5 -10.90 9.11 22.18
CA LYS A 5 -12.31 8.72 22.13
C LYS A 5 -12.48 7.27 21.66
N ILE A 6 -13.36 6.53 22.33
CA ILE A 6 -13.78 5.19 21.92
C ILE A 6 -15.08 5.26 21.13
N VAL A 7 -15.12 4.58 19.98
CA VAL A 7 -16.28 4.42 19.11
C VAL A 7 -16.70 2.95 19.12
N PRO A 8 -17.88 2.59 19.63
CA PRO A 8 -18.41 1.25 19.47
C PRO A 8 -18.79 1.01 18.01
N LEU A 9 -18.40 -0.14 17.48
CA LEU A 9 -18.73 -0.59 16.13
C LEU A 9 -19.68 -1.79 16.21
N THR A 10 -20.39 -2.04 15.12
CA THR A 10 -21.29 -3.20 15.00
C THR A 10 -20.87 -4.00 13.77
N PHE A 11 -20.36 -5.20 14.01
CA PHE A 11 -19.97 -6.09 12.93
C PHE A 11 -21.21 -6.74 12.31
N ARG A 12 -21.25 -6.79 10.97
CA ARG A 12 -22.32 -7.43 10.22
C ARG A 12 -21.75 -8.61 9.45
N HIS A 13 -22.18 -9.80 9.85
CA HIS A 13 -21.83 -11.05 9.17
C HIS A 13 -22.84 -11.33 8.06
N GLN A 14 -22.32 -11.77 6.93
CA GLN A 14 -23.09 -12.24 5.79
C GLN A 14 -22.29 -13.30 5.03
N HIS A 15 -22.92 -13.96 4.07
CA HIS A 15 -22.22 -14.80 3.11
C HIS A 15 -22.29 -14.09 1.75
N ASP A 16 -21.18 -14.11 1.01
CA ASP A 16 -21.15 -13.60 -0.35
C ASP A 16 -22.07 -14.44 -1.25
N GLU A 17 -22.94 -13.79 -2.02
CA GLU A 17 -24.01 -14.47 -2.76
C GLU A 17 -23.50 -15.35 -3.92
N LYS A 18 -22.27 -15.12 -4.41
CA LYS A 18 -21.70 -15.86 -5.54
C LYS A 18 -20.77 -16.98 -5.11
N THR A 19 -19.97 -16.72 -4.09
CA THR A 19 -18.90 -17.61 -3.66
C THR A 19 -19.28 -18.41 -2.42
N GLY A 20 -20.26 -17.92 -1.64
CA GLY A 20 -20.71 -18.56 -0.40
C GLY A 20 -19.74 -18.43 0.78
N HIS A 21 -18.62 -17.72 0.65
CA HIS A 21 -17.72 -17.48 1.79
C HIS A 21 -18.30 -16.43 2.73
N GLU A 22 -17.90 -16.50 4.00
CA GLU A 22 -18.28 -15.52 5.00
C GLU A 22 -17.60 -14.16 4.74
N VAL A 23 -18.38 -13.09 4.84
CA VAL A 23 -17.91 -11.71 4.78
C VAL A 23 -18.43 -10.94 5.99
N ILE A 24 -17.56 -10.21 6.66
CA ILE A 24 -17.86 -9.40 7.85
C ILE A 24 -17.58 -7.94 7.53
N ARG A 25 -18.59 -7.07 7.59
CA ARG A 25 -18.36 -5.63 7.58
C ARG A 25 -18.02 -5.15 8.98
N LEU A 26 -16.91 -4.42 9.13
CA LEU A 26 -16.39 -3.95 10.42
C LEU A 26 -16.84 -2.53 10.79
N THR A 27 -17.10 -1.67 9.80
CA THR A 27 -17.40 -0.24 10.00
C THR A 27 -18.79 0.15 9.47
N PRO A 28 -19.41 1.22 9.99
CA PRO A 28 -20.70 1.70 9.49
C PRO A 28 -20.59 2.22 8.04
N PRO A 29 -21.49 1.83 7.12
CA PRO A 29 -21.40 2.16 5.70
C PRO A 29 -21.86 3.59 5.37
N HIS A 30 -22.19 4.39 6.38
CA HIS A 30 -22.58 5.80 6.24
C HIS A 30 -21.49 6.76 6.76
N ILE A 31 -20.34 6.23 7.20
CA ILE A 31 -19.16 6.99 7.62
C ILE A 31 -17.98 6.45 6.82
N ILE A 32 -17.26 7.33 6.14
CA ILE A 32 -16.08 6.96 5.35
C ILE A 32 -15.06 6.30 6.28
N CYS A 33 -14.78 5.03 6.04
CA CYS A 33 -13.74 4.25 6.69
C CYS A 33 -13.00 3.46 5.61
N HIS A 34 -11.67 3.45 5.68
CA HIS A 34 -10.86 2.74 4.71
C HIS A 34 -9.61 2.21 5.39
N ARG A 35 -9.03 1.16 4.80
CA ARG A 35 -7.74 0.67 5.28
C ARG A 35 -6.59 1.51 4.73
N ASN A 36 -5.42 1.35 5.33
CA ASN A 36 -4.16 1.91 4.84
C ASN A 36 -3.67 1.17 3.55
N TYR A 37 -2.47 1.43 3.03
CA TYR A 37 -1.93 0.66 1.89
C TYR A 37 -1.61 -0.80 2.25
N PHE A 38 -1.74 -1.73 1.30
CA PHE A 38 -1.73 -3.19 1.54
C PHE A 38 -0.38 -3.76 1.96
N TYR A 39 0.71 -3.07 1.59
CA TYR A 39 2.06 -3.37 2.03
C TYR A 39 2.42 -2.75 3.40
N GLN A 40 1.53 -1.93 3.98
CA GLN A 40 1.75 -1.29 5.28
C GLN A 40 1.08 -2.09 6.40
N LYS A 41 1.85 -2.44 7.44
CA LYS A 41 1.34 -3.21 8.58
C LYS A 41 0.18 -2.49 9.28
N CYS A 42 -0.97 -3.14 9.33
CA CYS A 42 -2.18 -2.64 10.00
C CYS A 42 -2.76 -3.57 11.06
N PHE A 43 -2.40 -4.85 11.06
CA PHE A 43 -2.74 -5.76 12.16
C PHE A 43 -1.60 -5.82 13.18
N THR A 44 -1.97 -5.97 14.46
CA THR A 44 -1.01 -6.40 15.48
C THR A 44 -0.60 -7.85 15.26
N ARG A 45 0.55 -8.27 15.79
CA ARG A 45 1.08 -9.64 15.56
C ARG A 45 0.14 -10.76 16.01
N ASP A 46 -0.65 -10.51 17.05
CA ASP A 46 -1.66 -11.44 17.56
C ASP A 46 -2.98 -11.40 16.76
N GLY A 47 -3.08 -10.54 15.75
CA GLY A 47 -4.29 -10.31 14.96
C GLY A 47 -5.44 -9.66 15.74
N GLY A 48 -5.24 -9.25 17.00
CA GLY A 48 -6.31 -8.77 17.86
C GLY A 48 -6.73 -7.32 17.64
N LYS A 49 -5.86 -6.50 17.04
CA LYS A 49 -6.13 -5.09 16.74
C LYS A 49 -5.85 -4.73 15.28
N LEU A 50 -6.61 -3.77 14.77
CA LEU A 50 -6.57 -3.29 13.38
C LEU A 50 -6.48 -1.76 13.33
N LEU A 51 -5.45 -1.23 12.68
CA LEU A 51 -5.30 0.18 12.32
C LEU A 51 -6.13 0.51 11.08
N PHE A 52 -6.85 1.62 11.09
CA PHE A 52 -7.58 2.11 9.91
C PHE A 52 -7.81 3.63 9.92
N GLY A 53 -8.18 4.19 8.77
CA GLY A 53 -8.61 5.58 8.62
C GLY A 53 -10.13 5.71 8.70
N GLY A 54 -10.65 6.71 9.42
CA GLY A 54 -12.08 6.92 9.59
C GLY A 54 -12.48 8.38 9.74
N ALA A 55 -13.66 8.73 9.23
CA ALA A 55 -14.21 10.09 9.22
C ALA A 55 -15.27 10.35 10.32
N PHE A 56 -15.21 9.63 11.45
CA PHE A 56 -16.22 9.74 12.53
C PHE A 56 -16.37 11.15 13.11
N GLU A 57 -15.36 11.99 12.96
CA GLU A 57 -15.29 13.35 13.54
C GLU A 57 -15.03 14.43 12.48
N GLY A 58 -15.45 14.19 11.23
CA GLY A 58 -15.40 15.16 10.14
C GLY A 58 -14.06 15.28 9.40
N HIS A 59 -12.97 14.82 10.01
CA HIS A 59 -11.68 14.64 9.34
C HIS A 59 -11.32 13.16 9.28
N TRP A 60 -10.59 12.76 8.24
CA TRP A 60 -10.01 11.43 8.14
C TRP A 60 -8.86 11.34 9.13
N ASN A 61 -9.02 10.51 10.16
CA ASN A 61 -8.04 10.30 11.23
C ASN A 61 -7.80 8.80 11.40
N TYR A 62 -6.73 8.45 12.09
CA TYR A 62 -6.40 7.08 12.43
C TYR A 62 -7.19 6.58 13.65
N TYR A 63 -7.56 5.31 13.61
CA TYR A 63 -8.23 4.58 14.67
C TYR A 63 -7.60 3.21 14.85
N LEU A 64 -7.58 2.70 16.09
CA LEU A 64 -7.21 1.33 16.42
C LEU A 64 -8.45 0.57 16.88
N LEU A 65 -8.91 -0.36 16.06
CA LEU A 65 -10.01 -1.26 16.34
C LEU A 65 -9.54 -2.46 17.16
N ASP A 66 -10.13 -2.69 18.33
CA ASP A 66 -10.08 -3.96 19.03
C ASP A 66 -11.16 -4.89 18.48
N LEU A 67 -10.74 -5.96 17.79
CA LEU A 67 -11.64 -6.86 17.08
C LEU A 67 -12.49 -7.72 18.01
N ALA A 68 -12.05 -7.98 19.24
CA ALA A 68 -12.83 -8.77 20.20
C ALA A 68 -13.88 -7.91 20.91
N ARG A 69 -13.56 -6.64 21.16
CA ARG A 69 -14.43 -5.70 21.86
C ARG A 69 -15.39 -4.95 20.93
N HIS A 70 -15.12 -4.95 19.62
CA HIS A 70 -15.80 -4.12 18.62
C HIS A 70 -15.72 -2.62 18.98
N GLU A 71 -14.57 -2.18 19.47
CA GLU A 71 -14.35 -0.81 19.93
C GLU A 71 -13.14 -0.21 19.20
N ALA A 72 -13.33 0.94 18.55
CA ALA A 72 -12.27 1.68 17.89
C ALA A 72 -11.83 2.90 18.71
N THR A 73 -10.56 2.98 19.06
CA THR A 73 -9.97 4.13 19.76
C THR A 73 -9.38 5.11 18.75
N GLN A 74 -9.76 6.38 18.82
CA GLN A 74 -9.22 7.44 17.97
C GLN A 74 -7.75 7.72 18.32
N LEU A 75 -6.85 7.55 17.35
CA LEU A 75 -5.41 7.69 17.52
C LEU A 75 -4.86 9.06 17.14
N THR A 76 -5.53 9.80 16.27
CA THR A 76 -5.10 11.13 15.80
C THR A 76 -6.29 12.09 15.70
N GLU A 77 -6.02 13.39 15.61
CA GLU A 77 -7.04 14.42 15.52
C GLU A 77 -6.66 15.58 14.57
N GLY A 78 -7.68 16.36 14.20
CA GLY A 78 -7.55 17.50 13.29
C GLY A 78 -7.48 17.07 11.82
N ALA A 79 -7.14 18.03 10.96
CA ALA A 79 -6.97 17.81 9.52
C ALA A 79 -5.52 17.40 9.18
N GLY A 80 -5.31 16.96 7.94
CA GLY A 80 -3.99 16.83 7.34
C GLY A 80 -3.30 15.47 7.51
N ASP A 81 -3.95 14.48 8.11
CA ASP A 81 -3.42 13.12 8.16
C ASP A 81 -3.39 12.51 6.74
N ASN A 82 -2.27 11.92 6.36
CA ASN A 82 -2.28 10.92 5.30
C ASN A 82 -2.73 9.60 5.92
N THR A 83 -3.99 9.22 5.71
CA THR A 83 -4.59 8.00 6.28
C THR A 83 -4.28 6.71 5.53
N PHE A 84 -3.48 6.76 4.46
CA PHE A 84 -3.09 5.59 3.67
C PHE A 84 -1.67 5.08 3.96
N GLY A 85 -0.74 6.00 4.19
CA GLY A 85 0.68 5.64 4.35
C GLY A 85 1.08 5.15 5.74
N GLY A 86 0.24 5.35 6.75
CA GLY A 86 0.56 5.00 8.13
C GLY A 86 0.54 3.50 8.43
N PHE A 87 1.32 3.12 9.44
CA PHE A 87 1.59 1.74 9.80
C PHE A 87 1.88 1.56 11.29
N LEU A 88 1.66 0.35 11.79
CA LEU A 88 2.04 -0.07 13.14
C LEU A 88 3.52 -0.44 13.20
N SER A 89 4.21 -0.07 14.28
CA SER A 89 5.58 -0.48 14.54
C SER A 89 5.71 -2.00 14.70
N ALA A 90 6.93 -2.53 14.51
CA ALA A 90 7.21 -3.96 14.62
C ALA A 90 6.83 -4.56 15.98
N ASP A 91 6.95 -3.77 17.05
CA ASP A 91 6.65 -4.15 18.44
C ASP A 91 5.18 -3.90 18.87
N ASP A 92 4.33 -3.42 17.95
CA ASP A 92 2.91 -3.06 18.18
C ASP A 92 2.69 -1.92 19.20
N ARG A 93 3.68 -1.07 19.44
CA ARG A 93 3.59 0.02 20.44
C ARG A 93 3.33 1.39 19.85
N SER A 94 3.57 1.59 18.56
CA SER A 94 3.47 2.90 17.93
C SER A 94 2.76 2.86 16.58
N LEU A 95 2.06 3.95 16.26
CA LEU A 95 1.64 4.29 14.91
C LEU A 95 2.65 5.29 14.32
N TRP A 96 3.04 5.08 13.08
CA TRP A 96 3.79 6.03 12.27
C TRP A 96 2.92 6.54 11.14
N TYR A 97 2.93 7.84 10.88
CA TYR A 97 2.17 8.43 9.78
C TYR A 97 2.72 9.81 9.39
N VAL A 98 2.29 10.32 8.23
CA VAL A 98 2.65 11.66 7.78
C VAL A 98 1.45 12.60 7.97
N LYS A 99 1.70 13.78 8.57
CA LYS A 99 0.71 14.86 8.70
C LYS A 99 1.15 16.08 7.90
N ASN A 100 0.18 16.81 7.34
CA ASN A 100 0.36 18.04 6.57
C ASN A 100 1.38 17.90 5.43
N THR A 101 1.45 16.72 4.83
CA THR A 101 2.38 16.33 3.74
C THR A 101 3.87 16.49 4.03
N ARG A 102 4.26 16.77 5.28
CA ARG A 102 5.64 17.18 5.62
C ARG A 102 6.16 16.62 6.94
N GLU A 103 5.30 16.25 7.87
CA GLU A 103 5.71 15.85 9.23
C GLU A 103 5.56 14.34 9.38
N LEU A 104 6.68 13.63 9.46
CA LEU A 104 6.68 12.25 9.93
C LEU A 104 6.45 12.25 11.44
N ARG A 105 5.33 11.69 11.87
CA ARG A 105 4.92 11.62 13.26
C ARG A 105 4.90 10.19 13.78
N ARG A 106 5.22 10.05 15.07
CA ARG A 106 5.05 8.83 15.86
C ARG A 106 3.98 9.07 16.91
N VAL A 107 3.03 8.15 17.03
CA VAL A 107 2.03 8.10 18.09
C VAL A 107 2.31 6.90 18.97
N ASP A 108 2.45 7.08 20.27
CA ASP A 108 2.45 5.97 21.23
C ASP A 108 1.01 5.45 21.40
N LEU A 109 0.79 4.15 21.20
CA LEU A 109 -0.56 3.57 21.17
C LEU A 109 -1.19 3.41 22.56
N HIS A 110 -0.40 3.54 23.63
CA HIS A 110 -0.91 3.44 25.00
C HIS A 110 -1.28 4.81 25.57
N THR A 111 -0.37 5.76 25.47
CA THR A 111 -0.48 7.11 26.03
C THR A 111 -1.14 8.08 25.07
N LEU A 112 -1.13 7.78 23.77
CA LEU A 112 -1.52 8.68 22.70
C LEU A 112 -0.66 9.94 22.69
N GLU A 113 0.59 9.89 23.15
CA GLU A 113 1.55 10.97 22.94
C GLU A 113 2.00 10.98 21.48
N GLU A 114 2.12 12.18 20.91
CA GLU A 114 2.50 12.41 19.51
C GLU A 114 3.83 13.16 19.44
N HIS A 115 4.75 12.66 18.62
CA HIS A 115 6.05 13.30 18.39
C HIS A 115 6.31 13.47 16.90
N ILE A 116 6.78 14.65 16.51
CA ILE A 116 7.35 14.89 15.18
C ILE A 116 8.78 14.35 15.21
N VAL A 117 9.08 13.38 14.36
CA VAL A 117 10.39 12.71 14.30
C VAL A 117 11.23 13.27 13.16
N TYR A 118 10.60 13.58 12.03
CA TYR A 118 11.25 14.23 10.90
C TYR A 118 10.30 15.21 10.24
N GLN A 119 10.85 16.31 9.73
CA GLN A 119 10.12 17.29 8.94
C GLN A 119 10.84 17.49 7.61
N VAL A 120 10.09 17.34 6.51
CA VAL A 120 10.60 17.58 5.15
C VAL A 120 11.07 19.02 5.02
N ASP A 121 12.28 19.19 4.50
CA ASP A 121 12.91 20.49 4.21
C ASP A 121 12.02 21.39 3.31
N ASP A 122 12.12 22.72 3.43
CA ASP A 122 11.28 23.67 2.67
C ASP A 122 11.46 23.60 1.14
N ASP A 123 12.61 23.12 0.69
CA ASP A 123 12.98 22.97 -0.72
C ASP A 123 12.49 21.65 -1.34
N TRP A 124 11.85 20.79 -0.54
CA TRP A 124 11.44 19.44 -0.94
C TRP A 124 9.98 19.15 -0.62
N VAL A 125 9.41 18.17 -1.31
CA VAL A 125 8.05 17.68 -1.13
C VAL A 125 8.12 16.17 -0.95
N ALA A 126 7.59 15.64 0.15
CA ALA A 126 7.47 14.19 0.31
C ALA A 126 6.57 13.61 -0.78
N TYR A 127 7.00 12.50 -1.37
CA TYR A 127 6.30 11.81 -2.45
C TYR A 127 6.20 10.31 -2.16
N GLY A 128 5.02 9.75 -2.47
CA GLY A 128 4.72 8.35 -2.22
C GLY A 128 4.56 8.03 -0.73
N THR A 129 4.71 6.74 -0.42
CA THR A 129 4.61 6.20 0.94
C THR A 129 5.99 5.91 1.50
N TRP A 130 6.10 6.07 2.81
CA TRP A 130 7.31 5.96 3.60
C TRP A 130 7.34 4.60 4.29
N VAL A 131 8.42 3.84 4.14
CA VAL A 131 8.44 2.41 4.51
C VAL A 131 9.56 2.12 5.50
N ALA A 132 9.20 1.57 6.66
CA ALA A 132 10.15 1.20 7.69
C ALA A 132 10.92 -0.08 7.34
N ASN A 133 12.12 -0.22 7.89
CA ASN A 133 12.81 -1.51 7.92
C ASN A 133 12.13 -2.47 8.93
N SER A 134 12.45 -3.76 8.88
CA SER A 134 11.79 -4.78 9.74
C SER A 134 11.97 -4.55 11.24
N THR A 135 13.09 -3.93 11.65
CA THR A 135 13.33 -3.59 13.06
C THR A 135 12.65 -2.29 13.50
N CYS A 136 12.01 -1.57 12.57
CA CYS A 136 11.34 -0.29 12.80
C CYS A 136 12.25 0.77 13.45
N THR A 137 13.51 0.81 13.02
CA THR A 137 14.53 1.77 13.46
C THR A 137 14.90 2.79 12.39
N LYS A 138 14.65 2.45 11.13
CA LYS A 138 14.92 3.29 9.96
C LYS A 138 13.73 3.28 9.02
N LEU A 139 13.63 4.31 8.20
CA LEU A 139 12.57 4.47 7.21
C LEU A 139 13.15 5.00 5.91
N VAL A 140 12.69 4.48 4.77
CA VAL A 140 12.99 5.02 3.44
C VAL A 140 11.82 5.79 2.86
N GLY A 141 12.13 6.85 2.12
CA GLY A 141 11.14 7.73 1.48
C GLY A 141 11.71 8.38 0.22
N ILE A 142 10.82 8.87 -0.64
CA ILE A 142 11.19 9.72 -1.77
C ILE A 142 10.76 11.15 -1.47
N GLU A 143 11.60 12.09 -1.86
CA GLU A 143 11.25 13.51 -1.91
C GLU A 143 11.54 14.07 -3.30
N ILE A 144 10.67 14.96 -3.76
CA ILE A 144 10.78 15.68 -5.03
C ILE A 144 11.15 17.13 -4.71
N LYS A 145 12.10 17.69 -5.46
CA LYS A 145 12.45 19.10 -5.31
C LYS A 145 11.24 19.96 -5.60
N LYS A 146 10.95 20.89 -4.69
CA LYS A 146 9.73 21.70 -4.72
C LYS A 146 9.62 22.59 -5.95
N SER A 147 10.76 23.03 -6.51
CA SER A 147 10.79 23.79 -7.78
C SER A 147 10.30 22.97 -8.97
N ASP A 148 10.38 21.65 -8.88
CA ASP A 148 10.10 20.74 -9.98
C ASP A 148 8.72 20.10 -9.81
N TRP A 149 8.22 19.98 -8.57
CA TRP A 149 6.96 19.34 -8.22
C TRP A 149 5.73 20.01 -8.86
N GLN A 150 4.79 19.17 -9.32
CA GLN A 150 3.51 19.61 -9.87
C GLN A 150 2.37 18.70 -9.38
N PRO A 151 1.15 19.23 -9.17
CA PRO A 151 0.00 18.42 -8.79
C PRO A 151 -0.48 17.53 -9.96
N LEU A 152 -0.47 16.22 -9.75
CA LEU A 152 -0.79 15.20 -10.77
C LEU A 152 -2.29 14.88 -10.80
N THR A 153 -3.08 15.79 -11.37
CA THR A 153 -4.56 15.70 -11.34
C THR A 153 -5.16 14.76 -12.38
N ASP A 154 -4.40 14.28 -13.35
CA ASP A 154 -4.88 13.44 -14.46
C ASP A 154 -3.73 12.71 -15.16
N TRP A 155 -4.06 11.81 -16.08
CA TRP A 155 -3.08 11.01 -16.83
C TRP A 155 -2.19 11.83 -17.76
N GLN A 156 -2.66 12.96 -18.28
CA GLN A 156 -1.85 13.82 -19.15
C GLN A 156 -0.76 14.48 -18.32
N LYS A 157 -1.09 15.07 -17.16
CA LYS A 157 -0.10 15.63 -16.24
C LYS A 157 0.87 14.58 -15.72
N PHE A 158 0.40 13.36 -15.43
CA PHE A 158 1.27 12.24 -15.07
C PHE A 158 2.32 11.98 -16.17
N ARG A 159 1.89 11.92 -17.43
CA ARG A 159 2.80 11.75 -18.57
C ARG A 159 3.74 12.93 -18.74
N ASP A 160 3.24 14.16 -18.68
CA ASP A 160 4.05 15.36 -18.89
C ASP A 160 5.12 15.52 -17.80
N PHE A 161 4.77 15.21 -16.54
CA PHE A 161 5.69 15.28 -15.41
C PHE A 161 6.88 14.34 -15.53
N TYR A 162 6.71 13.15 -16.13
CA TYR A 162 7.84 12.28 -16.44
C TYR A 162 8.89 12.97 -17.32
N PHE A 163 8.45 13.73 -18.33
CA PHE A 163 9.34 14.39 -19.28
C PHE A 163 10.00 15.67 -18.75
N THR A 164 9.55 16.21 -17.61
CA THR A 164 10.23 17.33 -16.96
C THR A 164 11.54 16.92 -16.28
N GLN A 165 11.78 15.61 -16.11
CA GLN A 165 12.94 15.03 -15.43
C GLN A 165 13.15 15.66 -14.03
N PRO A 166 12.13 15.56 -13.15
CA PRO A 166 12.17 16.22 -11.85
C PRO A 166 13.35 15.73 -11.03
N GLU A 167 13.98 16.62 -10.27
CA GLU A 167 15.00 16.24 -9.30
C GLU A 167 14.34 15.54 -8.10
N CYS A 168 14.67 14.27 -7.90
CA CYS A 168 14.16 13.44 -6.82
C CYS A 168 15.32 12.87 -5.99
N ARG A 169 15.06 12.63 -4.71
CA ARG A 169 16.01 11.95 -3.81
C ARG A 169 15.34 10.78 -3.09
N LEU A 170 16.04 9.65 -3.06
CA LEU A 170 15.80 8.54 -2.15
C LEU A 170 16.54 8.81 -0.86
N ILE A 171 15.78 8.88 0.22
CA ILE A 171 16.29 9.20 1.55
C ILE A 171 16.04 8.06 2.52
N ARG A 172 16.85 8.05 3.57
CA ARG A 172 16.69 7.22 4.75
C ARG A 172 16.65 8.12 5.97
N ILE A 173 15.75 7.82 6.91
CA ILE A 173 15.61 8.53 8.17
C ILE A 173 15.83 7.54 9.31
N ASP A 174 16.70 7.91 10.25
CA ASP A 174 16.83 7.22 11.53
C ASP A 174 15.67 7.64 12.45
N LEU A 175 14.87 6.67 12.88
CA LEU A 175 13.62 6.93 13.62
C LEU A 175 13.85 7.26 15.10
N HIS A 176 15.08 7.14 15.60
CA HIS A 176 15.43 7.53 16.96
C HIS A 176 15.87 9.00 17.04
N SER A 177 16.77 9.40 16.14
CA SER A 177 17.39 10.71 16.10
C SER A 177 16.67 11.72 15.20
N GLY A 178 15.95 11.23 14.19
CA GLY A 178 15.40 12.06 13.11
C GLY A 178 16.44 12.45 12.04
N GLU A 179 17.67 11.95 12.13
CA GLU A 179 18.71 12.23 11.13
C GLU A 179 18.35 11.61 9.77
N ARG A 180 18.63 12.35 8.69
CA ARG A 180 18.31 11.97 7.32
C ARG A 180 19.57 11.88 6.47
N ASP A 181 19.70 10.76 5.77
CA ASP A 181 20.70 10.53 4.74
C ASP A 181 20.06 10.42 3.36
N THR A 182 20.86 10.67 2.32
CA THR A 182 20.45 10.54 0.92
C THR A 182 21.21 9.37 0.28
N LEU A 183 20.46 8.35 -0.15
CA LEU A 183 20.98 7.14 -0.80
C LEU A 183 21.21 7.38 -2.30
N LEU A 184 20.30 8.10 -2.94
CA LEU A 184 20.32 8.40 -4.36
C LEU A 184 19.68 9.77 -4.61
N GLN A 185 20.23 10.55 -5.54
CA GLN A 185 19.63 11.79 -6.01
C GLN A 185 19.87 11.97 -7.50
N GLU A 186 18.79 12.11 -8.28
CA GLU A 186 18.84 12.14 -9.74
C GLU A 186 17.79 13.09 -10.32
N LYS A 187 18.02 13.55 -11.55
CA LYS A 187 17.00 14.22 -12.38
C LYS A 187 16.14 13.19 -13.09
N ARG A 188 15.35 12.47 -12.30
CA ARG A 188 14.49 11.39 -12.74
C ARG A 188 13.38 11.24 -11.73
N TRP A 189 12.18 10.93 -12.21
CA TRP A 189 11.05 10.70 -11.33
C TRP A 189 11.18 9.35 -10.62
N LEU A 190 11.57 9.41 -9.35
CA LEU A 190 11.68 8.25 -8.46
C LEU A 190 10.37 8.02 -7.71
N GLY A 191 10.09 6.76 -7.34
CA GLY A 191 8.92 6.40 -6.57
C GLY A 191 9.06 5.09 -5.80
N HIS A 192 8.04 4.78 -5.02
CA HIS A 192 7.81 3.51 -4.32
C HIS A 192 9.04 2.89 -3.61
N PRO A 193 9.68 3.61 -2.68
CA PRO A 193 10.82 3.08 -1.94
C PRO A 193 10.36 2.05 -0.90
N ILE A 194 10.92 0.85 -0.92
CA ILE A 194 10.56 -0.23 0.01
C ILE A 194 11.82 -0.96 0.49
N TYR A 195 12.04 -0.99 1.81
CA TYR A 195 13.07 -1.84 2.41
C TYR A 195 12.78 -3.30 2.11
N ARG A 196 13.82 -4.08 1.83
CA ARG A 196 13.70 -5.53 1.82
C ARG A 196 13.48 -6.02 3.26
N PRO A 197 12.45 -6.84 3.51
CA PRO A 197 12.24 -7.40 4.83
C PRO A 197 13.47 -8.21 5.30
N PHE A 198 13.86 -7.98 6.56
CA PHE A 198 14.97 -8.64 7.25
C PHE A 198 16.36 -8.44 6.62
N ASP A 199 16.49 -7.51 5.66
CA ASP A 199 17.76 -7.12 5.04
C ASP A 199 17.77 -5.61 4.75
N ASP A 200 18.17 -4.84 5.75
CA ASP A 200 18.34 -3.38 5.63
C ASP A 200 19.31 -2.98 4.51
N SER A 201 20.20 -3.87 4.08
CA SER A 201 21.20 -3.59 3.06
C SER A 201 20.58 -3.38 1.68
N THR A 202 19.35 -3.85 1.44
CA THR A 202 18.69 -3.79 0.13
C THR A 202 17.43 -2.93 0.19
N VAL A 203 17.38 -1.90 -0.65
CA VAL A 203 16.20 -1.06 -0.84
C VAL A 203 15.74 -1.20 -2.29
N ALA A 204 14.46 -1.54 -2.49
CA ALA A 204 13.85 -1.45 -3.82
C ALA A 204 13.20 -0.08 -3.99
N PHE A 205 13.19 0.42 -5.23
CA PHE A 205 12.47 1.62 -5.62
C PHE A 205 12.12 1.53 -7.11
N CYS A 206 11.37 2.50 -7.62
CA CYS A 206 11.02 2.54 -9.02
C CYS A 206 11.32 3.87 -9.72
N HIS A 207 11.47 3.79 -11.05
CA HIS A 207 11.27 4.94 -11.91
C HIS A 207 9.78 5.03 -12.25
N GLU A 208 9.16 6.13 -11.83
CA GLU A 208 7.79 6.42 -12.20
C GLU A 208 7.72 6.96 -13.62
N GLY A 209 6.59 6.72 -14.28
CA GLY A 209 6.33 7.23 -15.62
C GLY A 209 5.47 6.29 -16.47
N PRO A 210 5.11 6.74 -17.68
CA PRO A 210 4.28 5.95 -18.58
C PRO A 210 5.02 4.70 -19.09
N ARG A 211 4.28 3.58 -19.14
CA ARG A 211 4.82 2.26 -19.48
C ARG A 211 5.53 2.19 -20.83
N ASP A 212 5.15 3.04 -21.77
CA ASP A 212 5.70 3.08 -23.14
C ASP A 212 7.06 3.79 -23.25
N VAL A 213 7.49 4.54 -22.22
CA VAL A 213 8.70 5.39 -22.28
C VAL A 213 9.69 5.18 -21.15
N ILE A 214 9.32 4.47 -20.08
CA ILE A 214 10.26 4.14 -19.01
C ILE A 214 11.28 3.10 -19.47
N ASP A 215 12.54 3.25 -19.06
CA ASP A 215 13.63 2.35 -19.44
C ASP A 215 13.58 1.01 -18.70
N ALA A 216 13.34 1.10 -17.39
CA ALA A 216 13.06 0.03 -16.47
C ALA A 216 12.33 0.61 -15.26
N ARG A 217 11.26 -0.07 -14.82
CA ARG A 217 10.49 0.32 -13.64
C ARG A 217 11.20 -0.05 -12.35
N MET A 218 11.64 -1.30 -12.19
CA MET A 218 12.02 -1.87 -10.89
C MET A 218 13.55 -1.86 -10.69
N TRP A 219 13.98 -1.28 -9.57
CA TRP A 219 15.39 -1.10 -9.23
C TRP A 219 15.67 -1.53 -7.79
N LEU A 220 16.89 -1.99 -7.55
CA LEU A 220 17.46 -2.23 -6.24
C LEU A 220 18.70 -1.34 -6.07
N ILE A 221 18.92 -0.87 -4.85
CA ILE A 221 20.12 -0.16 -4.43
C ILE A 221 20.52 -0.64 -3.04
N ASN A 222 21.81 -0.57 -2.72
CA ASN A 222 22.25 -0.82 -1.36
C ASN A 222 21.94 0.39 -0.46
N GLU A 223 21.82 0.16 0.85
CA GLU A 223 21.54 1.24 1.82
C GLU A 223 22.64 2.31 1.89
N ASP A 224 23.86 1.98 1.48
CA ASP A 224 24.99 2.92 1.38
C ASP A 224 25.03 3.69 0.04
N GLY A 225 24.01 3.52 -0.81
CA GLY A 225 23.92 4.13 -2.15
C GLY A 225 24.69 3.37 -3.25
N SER A 226 25.38 2.29 -2.91
CA SER A 226 26.13 1.48 -3.88
C SER A 226 25.25 0.46 -4.61
N ASN A 227 25.82 -0.20 -5.63
CA ASN A 227 25.20 -1.35 -6.31
C ASN A 227 23.79 -1.08 -6.88
N LEU A 228 23.58 0.08 -7.47
CA LEU A 228 22.36 0.41 -8.21
C LEU A 228 22.20 -0.55 -9.39
N ARG A 229 21.08 -1.28 -9.42
CA ARG A 229 20.84 -2.36 -10.39
C ARG A 229 19.36 -2.51 -10.71
N LYS A 230 19.06 -2.88 -11.96
CA LYS A 230 17.70 -3.19 -12.40
C LYS A 230 17.32 -4.58 -11.91
N VAL A 231 16.08 -4.75 -11.43
CA VAL A 231 15.54 -6.09 -11.16
C VAL A 231 15.38 -6.86 -12.47
N ARG A 232 14.86 -6.19 -13.50
CA ARG A 232 14.67 -6.77 -14.83
C ARG A 232 14.66 -5.68 -15.90
N GLN A 233 15.38 -5.91 -17.00
CA GLN A 233 15.32 -5.05 -18.18
C GLN A 233 14.05 -5.37 -18.99
N HIS A 234 13.27 -4.33 -19.33
CA HIS A 234 12.10 -4.47 -20.19
C HIS A 234 12.51 -4.97 -21.57
N GLN A 235 11.74 -5.92 -22.11
CA GLN A 235 11.79 -6.30 -23.52
C GLN A 235 10.74 -5.50 -24.32
N PRO A 236 10.85 -5.40 -25.66
CA PRO A 236 9.84 -4.73 -26.48
C PRO A 236 8.42 -5.26 -26.23
N GLY A 237 7.48 -4.35 -25.98
CA GLY A 237 6.08 -4.68 -25.68
C GLY A 237 5.83 -5.22 -24.27
N GLU A 238 6.85 -5.32 -23.42
CA GLU A 238 6.68 -5.75 -22.02
C GLU A 238 6.50 -4.55 -21.11
N SER A 239 5.68 -4.69 -20.06
CA SER A 239 5.58 -3.71 -18.97
C SER A 239 5.50 -4.40 -17.62
N PHE A 240 6.10 -3.77 -16.61
CA PHE A 240 6.07 -4.23 -15.22
C PHE A 240 5.33 -3.25 -14.32
N THR A 241 4.64 -3.76 -13.31
CA THR A 241 3.90 -2.96 -12.32
C THR A 241 3.62 -3.79 -11.07
N HIS A 242 3.07 -3.15 -10.04
CA HIS A 242 2.61 -3.78 -8.80
C HIS A 242 3.72 -4.58 -8.09
N GLU A 243 4.94 -4.05 -8.11
CA GLU A 243 6.07 -4.62 -7.39
C GLU A 243 5.88 -4.52 -5.87
N PHE A 244 6.10 -5.61 -5.13
CA PHE A 244 6.08 -5.62 -3.67
C PHE A 244 7.00 -6.72 -3.14
N TRP A 245 7.57 -6.52 -1.95
CA TRP A 245 8.32 -7.57 -1.26
C TRP A 245 7.36 -8.61 -0.68
N VAL A 246 7.66 -9.89 -0.89
CA VAL A 246 7.11 -10.94 -0.02
C VAL A 246 7.51 -10.60 1.42
N PRO A 247 6.59 -10.63 2.41
CA PRO A 247 6.86 -10.15 3.76
C PRO A 247 8.05 -10.82 4.47
N ASP A 248 8.35 -12.08 4.17
CA ASP A 248 9.54 -12.79 4.67
C ASP A 248 10.87 -12.33 4.03
N GLY A 249 10.82 -11.47 3.00
CA GLY A 249 11.98 -10.95 2.27
C GLY A 249 12.61 -11.93 1.27
N SER A 250 11.94 -13.06 1.00
CA SER A 250 12.42 -14.11 0.10
C SER A 250 12.54 -13.65 -1.36
N ALA A 251 11.57 -12.86 -1.84
CA ALA A 251 11.53 -12.41 -3.23
C ALA A 251 10.81 -11.07 -3.40
N LEU A 252 11.12 -10.38 -4.50
CA LEU A 252 10.30 -9.27 -4.99
C LEU A 252 9.27 -9.83 -5.99
N TYR A 253 7.99 -9.75 -5.64
CA TYR A 253 6.90 -10.11 -6.55
C TYR A 253 6.50 -8.90 -7.39
N TYR A 254 6.05 -9.15 -8.61
CA TYR A 254 5.54 -8.10 -9.51
C TYR A 254 4.65 -8.69 -10.62
N VAL A 255 3.93 -7.82 -11.33
CA VAL A 255 3.11 -8.22 -12.49
C VAL A 255 3.81 -7.82 -13.77
N ALA A 256 3.92 -8.78 -14.69
CA ALA A 256 4.30 -8.56 -16.07
C ALA A 256 3.07 -8.58 -16.99
N HIS A 257 3.09 -7.71 -17.99
CA HIS A 257 2.12 -7.68 -19.08
C HIS A 257 2.87 -7.58 -20.41
N GLN A 258 2.51 -8.44 -21.35
CA GLN A 258 2.95 -8.37 -22.74
C GLN A 258 1.87 -7.70 -23.59
N GLU A 259 2.28 -6.73 -24.42
CA GLU A 259 1.41 -6.04 -25.36
C GLU A 259 0.60 -7.04 -26.20
N ASN A 260 -0.69 -6.78 -26.35
CA ASN A 260 -1.67 -7.63 -27.03
C ASN A 260 -1.95 -9.00 -26.35
N ASP A 261 -1.32 -9.35 -25.23
CA ASP A 261 -1.78 -10.47 -24.40
C ASP A 261 -2.86 -9.97 -23.43
N PRO A 262 -4.08 -10.54 -23.44
CA PRO A 262 -5.12 -10.16 -22.49
C PRO A 262 -4.79 -10.58 -21.05
N ARG A 263 -3.87 -11.54 -20.85
CA ARG A 263 -3.49 -12.05 -19.53
C ARG A 263 -2.53 -11.12 -18.82
N ARG A 264 -2.41 -11.36 -17.51
CA ARG A 264 -1.36 -10.81 -16.66
C ARG A 264 -0.60 -11.96 -16.03
N TYR A 265 0.65 -11.73 -15.70
CA TYR A 265 1.52 -12.77 -15.16
C TYR A 265 2.15 -12.30 -13.87
N LEU A 266 1.96 -13.08 -12.80
CA LEU A 266 2.68 -12.89 -11.56
C LEU A 266 4.09 -13.46 -11.72
N PHE A 267 5.08 -12.65 -11.39
CA PHE A 267 6.49 -13.01 -11.40
C PHE A 267 7.12 -12.85 -10.02
N SER A 268 8.20 -13.59 -9.81
CA SER A 268 9.07 -13.52 -8.64
C SER A 268 10.50 -13.22 -9.11
N ALA A 269 11.15 -12.26 -8.46
CA ALA A 269 12.56 -11.96 -8.66
C ALA A 269 13.35 -12.28 -7.39
N ASP A 270 14.43 -13.04 -7.56
CA ASP A 270 15.40 -13.27 -6.49
C ASP A 270 16.22 -11.98 -6.25
N PRO A 271 16.29 -11.47 -5.02
CA PRO A 271 16.93 -10.18 -4.72
C PRO A 271 18.46 -10.21 -4.80
N GLN A 272 19.07 -11.39 -4.76
CA GLN A 272 20.52 -11.59 -4.82
C GLN A 272 20.97 -11.94 -6.23
N THR A 273 20.36 -12.95 -6.85
CA THR A 273 20.77 -13.44 -8.18
C THR A 273 20.15 -12.65 -9.33
N LEU A 274 19.08 -11.90 -9.06
CA LEU A 274 18.25 -11.22 -10.06
C LEU A 274 17.63 -12.20 -11.08
N GLU A 275 17.54 -13.49 -10.75
CA GLU A 275 16.77 -14.43 -11.55
C GLU A 275 15.28 -14.10 -11.41
N ASN A 276 14.59 -13.97 -12.54
CA ASN A 276 13.17 -13.66 -12.60
C ASN A 276 12.43 -14.87 -13.17
N ARG A 277 11.44 -15.37 -12.43
CA ARG A 277 10.61 -16.52 -12.83
C ARG A 277 9.13 -16.15 -12.87
N GLN A 278 8.44 -16.62 -13.89
CA GLN A 278 6.98 -16.56 -13.94
C GLN A 278 6.42 -17.57 -12.93
N LEU A 279 5.54 -17.13 -12.05
CA LEU A 279 4.84 -18.01 -11.11
C LEU A 279 3.56 -18.56 -11.76
N MET A 280 2.68 -17.66 -12.21
CA MET A 280 1.40 -18.06 -12.81
C MET A 280 0.79 -16.93 -13.65
N ALA A 281 -0.19 -17.28 -14.49
CA ALA A 281 -1.08 -16.30 -15.10
C ALA A 281 -2.18 -15.94 -14.08
N ILE A 282 -2.58 -14.67 -14.04
CA ILE A 282 -3.64 -14.15 -13.15
C ILE A 282 -4.64 -13.32 -13.96
N PRO A 283 -5.90 -13.19 -13.50
CA PRO A 283 -6.83 -12.22 -14.06
C PRO A 283 -6.31 -10.79 -13.87
N PRO A 284 -6.82 -9.81 -14.63
CA PRO A 284 -6.52 -8.41 -14.39
C PRO A 284 -6.90 -8.00 -12.96
N CYS A 285 -5.90 -7.77 -12.12
CA CYS A 285 -6.06 -7.21 -10.78
C CYS A 285 -5.40 -5.82 -10.71
N SER A 286 -5.97 -4.91 -9.93
CA SER A 286 -5.42 -3.56 -9.74
C SER A 286 -4.26 -3.52 -8.74
N HIS A 287 -4.28 -4.40 -7.75
CA HIS A 287 -3.27 -4.57 -6.72
C HIS A 287 -3.12 -6.06 -6.39
N LEU A 288 -1.96 -6.39 -5.84
CA LEU A 288 -1.64 -7.73 -5.34
C LEU A 288 -0.88 -7.60 -4.04
N MET A 289 -1.08 -8.55 -3.14
CA MET A 289 -0.31 -8.70 -1.90
C MET A 289 -0.18 -10.18 -1.56
N SER A 290 0.92 -10.60 -0.95
CA SER A 290 1.06 -11.98 -0.48
C SER A 290 0.78 -12.14 1.02
N ASN A 291 0.59 -13.38 1.46
CA ASN A 291 0.82 -13.76 2.84
C ASN A 291 2.31 -13.74 3.18
N GLU A 292 2.66 -14.05 4.43
CA GLU A 292 4.01 -13.89 4.98
C GLU A 292 5.11 -14.57 4.15
N ASP A 293 4.89 -15.82 3.73
CA ASP A 293 5.87 -16.65 3.03
C ASP A 293 5.70 -16.67 1.50
N GLY A 294 4.75 -15.89 0.97
CA GLY A 294 4.51 -15.80 -0.47
C GLY A 294 3.81 -17.01 -1.08
N SER A 295 3.31 -17.94 -0.26
CA SER A 295 2.59 -19.14 -0.73
C SER A 295 1.16 -18.84 -1.20
N LEU A 296 0.54 -17.80 -0.66
CA LEU A 296 -0.75 -17.27 -1.09
C LEU A 296 -0.60 -15.82 -1.54
N VAL A 297 -1.28 -15.46 -2.62
CA VAL A 297 -1.39 -14.08 -3.10
C VAL A 297 -2.85 -13.69 -3.20
N VAL A 298 -3.19 -12.48 -2.80
CA VAL A 298 -4.53 -11.91 -2.94
C VAL A 298 -4.52 -10.76 -3.94
N GLY A 299 -5.56 -10.63 -4.75
CA GLY A 299 -5.72 -9.54 -5.71
C GLY A 299 -7.16 -9.02 -5.77
N ASP A 300 -7.32 -7.75 -6.16
CA ASP A 300 -8.62 -7.12 -6.38
C ASP A 300 -8.91 -7.01 -7.89
N GLY A 301 -10.03 -7.63 -8.31
CA GLY A 301 -10.50 -7.59 -9.69
C GLY A 301 -10.54 -6.15 -10.22
N ALA A 302 -9.92 -5.93 -11.38
CA ALA A 302 -9.68 -4.58 -11.87
C ALA A 302 -10.95 -3.92 -12.46
N PRO A 303 -11.05 -2.58 -12.42
CA PRO A 303 -12.06 -1.87 -13.19
C PRO A 303 -11.83 -2.07 -14.69
N HIS A 304 -12.94 -2.15 -15.44
CA HIS A 304 -12.88 -2.31 -16.88
C HIS A 304 -12.43 -1.00 -17.54
N HIS A 305 -11.64 -1.09 -18.62
CA HIS A 305 -11.06 0.08 -19.29
C HIS A 305 -12.10 1.06 -19.88
N THR A 306 -13.34 0.62 -20.08
CA THR A 306 -14.46 1.47 -20.55
C THR A 306 -15.02 2.38 -19.45
N GLY A 307 -14.70 2.10 -18.17
CA GLY A 307 -15.33 2.76 -17.03
C GLY A 307 -16.75 2.28 -16.73
N ASP A 308 -17.27 1.29 -17.46
CA ASP A 308 -18.56 0.66 -17.15
C ASP A 308 -18.39 -0.33 -15.99
N ILE A 309 -18.94 0.04 -14.83
CA ILE A 309 -18.85 -0.73 -13.59
C ILE A 309 -19.45 -2.14 -13.71
N HIS A 310 -20.40 -2.36 -14.62
CA HIS A 310 -20.99 -3.68 -14.83
C HIS A 310 -20.05 -4.66 -15.56
N LEU A 311 -18.97 -4.14 -16.16
CA LEU A 311 -17.93 -4.93 -16.81
C LEU A 311 -16.70 -5.13 -15.92
N ASN A 312 -16.66 -4.53 -14.74
CA ASN A 312 -15.57 -4.73 -13.78
C ASN A 312 -15.53 -6.21 -13.37
N ASP A 313 -14.33 -6.73 -13.12
CA ASP A 313 -14.19 -7.95 -12.32
C ASP A 313 -14.44 -7.56 -10.86
N PRO A 314 -15.53 -8.02 -10.22
CA PRO A 314 -15.88 -7.57 -8.88
C PRO A 314 -15.23 -8.42 -7.78
N PHE A 315 -14.39 -9.40 -8.11
CA PHE A 315 -13.95 -10.42 -7.16
C PHE A 315 -12.66 -10.06 -6.42
N ILE A 316 -12.61 -10.44 -5.14
CA ILE A 316 -11.34 -10.64 -4.45
C ILE A 316 -10.88 -12.06 -4.77
N TRP A 317 -9.69 -12.16 -5.36
CA TRP A 317 -9.06 -13.41 -5.78
C TRP A 317 -7.99 -13.82 -4.79
N VAL A 318 -7.94 -15.11 -4.45
CA VAL A 318 -6.83 -15.76 -3.77
C VAL A 318 -6.16 -16.73 -4.75
N PHE A 319 -4.84 -16.66 -4.82
CA PHE A 319 -3.99 -17.46 -5.68
C PHE A 319 -3.06 -18.31 -4.82
N ASP A 320 -3.16 -19.63 -4.95
CA ASP A 320 -2.21 -20.56 -4.31
C ASP A 320 -1.05 -20.80 -5.29
N ILE A 321 0.15 -20.37 -4.89
CA ILE A 321 1.33 -20.39 -5.75
C ILE A 321 1.86 -21.82 -5.95
N ASN A 322 1.62 -22.73 -5.00
CA ASN A 322 2.11 -24.10 -5.06
C ASN A 322 1.22 -24.98 -5.93
N SER A 323 -0.10 -24.85 -5.78
CA SER A 323 -1.08 -25.64 -6.54
C SER A 323 -1.42 -25.00 -7.90
N GLY A 324 -1.25 -23.69 -8.02
CA GLY A 324 -1.69 -22.88 -9.17
C GLY A 324 -3.20 -22.58 -9.16
N GLU A 325 -3.91 -22.93 -8.08
CA GLU A 325 -5.34 -22.68 -7.93
C GLU A 325 -5.66 -21.18 -7.80
N GLN A 326 -6.80 -20.77 -8.35
CA GLN A 326 -7.29 -19.40 -8.31
C GLN A 326 -8.75 -19.41 -7.85
N THR A 327 -9.01 -18.79 -6.71
CA THR A 327 -10.31 -18.84 -6.03
C THR A 327 -10.83 -17.43 -5.82
N ALA A 328 -12.02 -17.14 -6.35
CA ALA A 328 -12.75 -15.94 -5.97
C ALA A 328 -13.40 -16.19 -4.59
N ILE A 329 -13.00 -15.42 -3.57
CA ILE A 329 -13.48 -15.60 -2.19
C ILE A 329 -14.65 -14.69 -1.85
N CYS A 330 -14.82 -13.55 -2.51
CA CYS A 330 -16.00 -12.71 -2.38
C CYS A 330 -16.07 -11.69 -3.51
N GLN A 331 -17.19 -10.98 -3.62
CA GLN A 331 -17.29 -9.78 -4.45
C GLN A 331 -17.00 -8.52 -3.62
N HIS A 332 -15.94 -7.77 -3.94
CA HIS A 332 -15.72 -6.45 -3.34
C HIS A 332 -16.72 -5.41 -3.85
N ASN A 333 -17.14 -5.49 -5.12
CA ASN A 333 -18.13 -4.57 -5.72
C ASN A 333 -17.83 -3.07 -5.53
N SER A 334 -16.54 -2.71 -5.37
CA SER A 334 -16.13 -1.32 -5.25
C SER A 334 -16.48 -0.54 -6.52
N SER A 335 -16.90 0.71 -6.34
CA SER A 335 -17.24 1.60 -7.45
C SER A 335 -16.02 2.20 -8.15
N TRP A 336 -14.84 2.16 -7.52
CA TRP A 336 -13.60 2.79 -8.00
C TRP A 336 -13.70 4.31 -8.22
N LYS A 337 -14.71 4.96 -7.65
CA LYS A 337 -14.94 6.40 -7.81
C LYS A 337 -13.94 7.23 -7.02
N VAL A 338 -13.59 8.37 -7.58
CA VAL A 338 -12.89 9.42 -6.82
C VAL A 338 -13.88 10.06 -5.85
N LEU A 339 -13.55 10.07 -4.56
CA LEU A 339 -14.36 10.65 -3.50
C LEU A 339 -13.58 11.80 -2.85
N ASP A 340 -14.16 12.99 -2.83
CA ASP A 340 -13.55 14.21 -2.28
C ASP A 340 -12.13 14.51 -2.83
N GLY A 341 -11.89 14.14 -4.09
CA GLY A 341 -10.59 14.30 -4.76
C GLY A 341 -9.58 13.18 -4.49
N ASP A 342 -9.91 12.22 -3.62
CA ASP A 342 -9.08 11.05 -3.33
C ASP A 342 -9.48 9.85 -4.21
N ARG A 343 -8.48 9.22 -4.83
CA ARG A 343 -8.68 8.06 -5.72
C ARG A 343 -8.55 6.71 -5.00
N GLN A 344 -7.86 6.69 -3.86
CA GLN A 344 -7.43 5.48 -3.17
C GLN A 344 -8.46 5.00 -2.15
N VAL A 345 -9.31 5.90 -1.64
CA VAL A 345 -10.30 5.57 -0.60
C VAL A 345 -11.31 4.50 -1.02
N THR A 346 -11.59 4.37 -2.32
CA THR A 346 -12.45 3.29 -2.87
C THR A 346 -11.67 2.06 -3.33
N HIS A 347 -10.32 2.09 -3.34
CA HIS A 347 -9.55 0.92 -3.75
C HIS A 347 -9.65 -0.18 -2.68
N PRO A 348 -9.93 -1.44 -3.06
CA PRO A 348 -10.03 -2.52 -2.09
C PRO A 348 -8.75 -2.77 -1.28
N HIS A 349 -7.59 -2.72 -1.93
CA HIS A 349 -6.28 -2.95 -1.29
C HIS A 349 -6.23 -4.22 -0.42
N PRO A 350 -6.55 -5.40 -0.98
CA PRO A 350 -6.69 -6.60 -0.18
C PRO A 350 -5.37 -7.01 0.49
N SER A 351 -5.44 -7.46 1.73
CA SER A 351 -4.31 -8.01 2.48
C SER A 351 -4.76 -9.11 3.43
N PHE A 352 -3.95 -10.15 3.61
CA PHE A 352 -4.26 -11.23 4.56
C PHE A 352 -4.22 -10.75 6.02
N THR A 353 -5.04 -11.38 6.86
CA THR A 353 -4.86 -11.34 8.32
C THR A 353 -3.61 -12.13 8.73
N PRO A 354 -3.00 -11.86 9.91
CA PRO A 354 -1.78 -12.54 10.34
C PRO A 354 -1.88 -14.08 10.42
N ASP A 355 -3.08 -14.63 10.57
CA ASP A 355 -3.35 -16.07 10.60
C ASP A 355 -3.74 -16.66 9.24
N ASN A 356 -3.72 -15.84 8.17
CA ASN A 356 -4.12 -16.16 6.79
C ASN A 356 -5.58 -16.63 6.64
N GLN A 357 -6.41 -16.49 7.67
CA GLN A 357 -7.78 -16.99 7.61
C GLN A 357 -8.76 -16.03 6.94
N TRP A 358 -8.39 -14.76 6.83
CA TRP A 358 -9.23 -13.71 6.27
C TRP A 358 -8.43 -12.76 5.38
N VAL A 359 -9.14 -12.06 4.50
CA VAL A 359 -8.63 -10.94 3.71
C VAL A 359 -9.36 -9.67 4.15
N LEU A 360 -8.60 -8.65 4.57
CA LEU A 360 -9.09 -7.30 4.81
C LEU A 360 -9.13 -6.51 3.50
N TYR A 361 -10.24 -5.83 3.23
CA TYR A 361 -10.37 -4.93 2.08
C TYR A 361 -11.34 -3.76 2.37
N THR A 362 -11.28 -2.74 1.53
CA THR A 362 -12.24 -1.60 1.54
C THR A 362 -13.27 -1.74 0.41
N SER A 363 -14.51 -1.33 0.65
CA SER A 363 -15.51 -1.20 -0.42
C SER A 363 -16.56 -0.15 -0.05
N ASP A 364 -17.10 0.53 -1.06
CA ASP A 364 -18.23 1.45 -0.96
C ASP A 364 -19.55 0.84 -1.47
N ALA A 365 -19.61 -0.49 -1.65
CA ALA A 365 -20.77 -1.20 -2.20
C ALA A 365 -22.08 -0.98 -1.42
N GLU A 366 -22.00 -0.61 -0.13
CA GLU A 366 -23.16 -0.34 0.73
C GLU A 366 -23.39 1.15 1.03
N GLY A 367 -22.69 2.06 0.33
CA GLY A 367 -22.85 3.50 0.49
C GLY A 367 -21.51 4.24 0.45
N MET A 368 -20.94 4.49 1.63
CA MET A 368 -19.61 5.06 1.79
C MET A 368 -18.56 3.95 1.94
N PRO A 369 -17.27 4.22 1.65
CA PRO A 369 -16.18 3.28 1.92
C PRO A 369 -16.26 2.73 3.35
N ALA A 370 -16.16 1.40 3.46
CA ALA A 370 -16.18 0.66 4.71
C ALA A 370 -15.17 -0.50 4.65
N LEU A 371 -14.79 -1.00 5.83
CA LEU A 371 -13.88 -2.13 6.01
C LEU A 371 -14.63 -3.45 6.03
N TYR A 372 -14.06 -4.44 5.37
CA TYR A 372 -14.59 -5.79 5.28
C TYR A 372 -13.50 -6.84 5.51
N LEU A 373 -13.86 -7.97 6.13
CA LEU A 373 -13.08 -9.20 6.16
C LEU A 373 -13.81 -10.27 5.35
N ALA A 374 -13.14 -10.92 4.40
CA ALA A 374 -13.64 -12.09 3.69
C ALA A 374 -12.87 -13.34 4.09
N ARG A 375 -13.57 -14.45 4.32
CA ARG A 375 -12.97 -15.72 4.70
C ARG A 375 -12.19 -16.32 3.52
N VAL A 376 -10.97 -16.78 3.77
CA VAL A 376 -10.11 -17.49 2.81
C VAL A 376 -10.45 -18.98 2.78
#